data_AF-A0A6G1JD08-F1
#
_entry.id   AF-A0A6G1JD08-F1
#
_cell.length_a   1.000
_cell.length_b   1.000
_cell.length_c   1.000
_cell.angle_alpha   90.00
_cell.angle_beta   90.00
_cell.angle_gamma   90.00
#
_symmetry.space_group_name_H-M   'P 1'
#
loop_
_entity.id
_entity.type
_entity.pdbx_description
1 polymer ?
#
loop_
_entity_poly.entity_id
_entity_poly.type
_entity_poly.pdbx_seq_one_letter_code
_entity_poly.pdbx_strand_id
1 'polypeptide(L)'
;MELTLEFMSRNNISVSILSCAIPLPVFAVLPALHDVPACIDEIRFAMHTLDADGVALFTSYDSKHLGHPDFEIKRAELNSLSAVVFIHPTMEGMENSIREPFLIPRALIDWPNETTRTAIHLIMTDTMRTFPTCKIILSHGGGALSYIAGRTSEIPIQTKLSGKSSEEIFEDAKKFWFDTALMGDDDGPLELLLGFAQAGHVLYGSDYPFVREPAVVKRAITIDDIVDGDGKELPLVTRENALKLFPRLKARTKPFG
;
A
#
# COMPACT_ATOMS: atom_id res chain seq x y z
N MET A 1 19.56 -16.05 -6.60
CA MET A 1 18.97 -16.63 -5.37
C MET A 1 19.77 -16.28 -4.12
N GLU A 2 21.02 -16.71 -3.93
CA GLU A 2 21.77 -16.43 -2.68
C GLU A 2 22.16 -14.94 -2.53
N LEU A 3 22.67 -14.31 -3.59
CA LEU A 3 22.94 -12.85 -3.63
C LEU A 3 21.67 -11.99 -3.54
N THR A 4 20.54 -12.51 -4.05
CA THR A 4 19.23 -11.85 -4.00
C THR A 4 18.66 -11.85 -2.59
N LEU A 5 18.72 -13.00 -1.93
CA LEU A 5 18.29 -13.14 -0.54
C LEU A 5 19.20 -12.34 0.39
N GLU A 6 20.49 -12.28 0.10
CA GLU A 6 21.44 -11.44 0.84
C GLU A 6 21.16 -9.95 0.64
N PHE A 7 20.89 -9.50 -0.59
CA PHE A 7 20.51 -8.12 -0.89
C PHE A 7 19.12 -7.75 -0.30
N MET A 8 18.12 -8.61 -0.46
CA MET A 8 16.79 -8.47 0.13
C MET A 8 16.84 -8.47 1.67
N SER A 9 17.74 -9.27 2.26
CA SER A 9 18.01 -9.32 3.70
C SER A 9 18.76 -8.09 4.20
N ARG A 10 19.65 -7.50 3.40
CA ARG A 10 20.33 -6.24 3.74
C ARG A 10 19.35 -5.06 3.68
N ASN A 11 18.41 -5.09 2.74
CA ASN A 11 17.52 -3.95 2.43
C ASN A 11 16.07 -4.10 2.90
N ASN A 12 15.72 -5.15 3.67
CA ASN A 12 14.38 -5.38 4.25
C ASN A 12 13.23 -5.17 3.25
N ILE A 13 13.38 -5.72 2.05
CA ILE A 13 12.46 -5.53 0.92
C ILE A 13 11.10 -6.20 1.21
N SER A 14 10.01 -5.43 1.28
CA SER A 14 8.66 -5.95 1.50
C SER A 14 8.23 -6.86 0.35
N VAL A 15 7.82 -8.09 0.70
CA VAL A 15 7.23 -9.09 -0.21
C VAL A 15 5.82 -9.38 0.28
N SER A 16 4.84 -9.20 -0.60
CA SER A 16 3.54 -9.82 -0.47
C SER A 16 3.69 -11.32 -0.75
N ILE A 17 3.55 -12.12 0.32
CA ILE A 17 3.44 -13.60 0.37
C ILE A 17 4.73 -14.35 0.76
N LEU A 18 4.66 -14.96 1.96
CA LEU A 18 5.50 -15.99 2.63
C LEU A 18 7.01 -16.06 2.35
N SER A 19 7.84 -15.81 3.38
CA SER A 19 9.19 -16.39 3.45
C SER A 19 9.64 -16.65 4.89
N CYS A 20 10.05 -17.89 5.17
CA CYS A 20 10.63 -18.36 6.45
C CYS A 20 12.14 -18.07 6.59
N ALA A 21 12.77 -17.28 5.72
CA ALA A 21 14.23 -17.09 5.75
C ALA A 21 14.69 -15.63 5.88
N ILE A 22 13.80 -14.66 5.73
CA ILE A 22 14.10 -13.21 5.88
C ILE A 22 13.01 -12.62 6.76
N PRO A 23 13.33 -11.82 7.80
CA PRO A 23 12.30 -11.17 8.59
C PRO A 23 11.62 -10.11 7.72
N LEU A 24 10.46 -10.45 7.16
CA LEU A 24 9.59 -9.54 6.42
C LEU A 24 8.25 -9.41 7.15
N PRO A 25 7.51 -8.30 6.96
CA PRO A 25 6.13 -8.24 7.40
C PRO A 25 5.31 -9.36 6.76
N VAL A 26 4.47 -10.01 7.54
CA VAL A 26 3.56 -11.05 7.06
C VAL A 26 2.14 -10.51 7.11
N PHE A 27 1.46 -10.52 5.96
CA PHE A 27 0.06 -10.12 5.85
C PHE A 27 -0.82 -11.35 5.67
N ALA A 28 -1.87 -11.46 6.49
CA ALA A 28 -2.88 -12.48 6.31
C ALA A 28 -3.84 -12.11 5.18
N VAL A 29 -4.29 -13.12 4.45
CA VAL A 29 -5.38 -12.98 3.47
C VAL A 29 -6.67 -13.48 4.11
N LEU A 30 -7.77 -12.79 3.84
CA LEU A 30 -9.05 -13.10 4.46
C LEU A 30 -9.84 -14.12 3.62
N PRO A 31 -10.76 -14.89 4.25
CA PRO A 31 -11.74 -15.70 3.53
C PRO A 31 -12.69 -14.81 2.72
N ALA A 32 -13.66 -15.42 2.06
CA ALA A 32 -14.62 -14.68 1.24
C ALA A 32 -15.29 -13.56 2.05
N LEU A 33 -15.15 -12.30 1.61
CA LEU A 33 -15.51 -11.13 2.41
C LEU A 33 -17.01 -10.95 2.67
N HIS A 34 -17.87 -11.76 2.05
CA HIS A 34 -19.29 -11.83 2.38
C HIS A 34 -19.56 -12.60 3.68
N ASP A 35 -18.67 -13.51 4.08
CA ASP A 35 -18.73 -14.22 5.36
C ASP A 35 -18.08 -13.39 6.47
N VAL A 36 -18.85 -12.44 7.01
CA VAL A 36 -18.39 -11.51 8.04
C VAL A 36 -17.83 -12.23 9.28
N PRO A 37 -18.51 -13.24 9.87
CA PRO A 37 -17.97 -13.98 11.01
C PRO A 37 -16.62 -14.63 10.71
N ALA A 38 -16.50 -15.34 9.57
CA ALA A 38 -15.25 -16.00 9.21
C ALA A 38 -14.10 -15.00 9.02
N CYS A 39 -14.36 -13.82 8.43
CA CYS A 39 -13.35 -12.76 8.32
C CYS A 39 -12.89 -12.27 9.70
N ILE A 40 -13.80 -12.03 10.64
CA ILE A 40 -13.44 -11.55 11.99
C ILE A 40 -12.60 -12.60 12.72
N ASP A 41 -13.00 -13.87 12.65
CA ASP A 41 -12.28 -14.96 13.28
C ASP A 41 -10.87 -15.12 12.68
N GLU A 42 -10.74 -15.04 11.36
CA GLU A 42 -9.44 -15.09 10.68
C GLU A 42 -8.56 -13.89 11.04
N ILE A 43 -9.11 -12.67 11.07
CA ILE A 43 -8.38 -11.46 11.48
C ILE A 43 -7.78 -11.66 12.87
N ARG A 44 -8.59 -12.12 13.83
CA ARG A 44 -8.15 -12.36 15.21
C ARG A 44 -7.11 -13.46 15.29
N PHE A 45 -7.34 -14.57 14.60
CA PHE A 45 -6.42 -15.70 14.58
C PHE A 45 -5.07 -15.29 14.00
N ALA A 46 -5.05 -14.65 12.84
CA ALA A 46 -3.84 -14.15 12.21
C ALA A 46 -3.07 -13.18 13.11
N MET A 47 -3.74 -12.18 13.67
CA MET A 47 -3.10 -11.11 14.43
C MET A 47 -2.63 -11.54 15.83
N HIS A 48 -3.36 -12.44 16.49
CA HIS A 48 -3.08 -12.84 17.88
C HIS A 48 -2.39 -14.20 18.01
N THR A 49 -2.58 -15.11 17.04
CA THR A 49 -2.03 -16.48 17.12
C THR A 49 -0.86 -16.67 16.17
N LEU A 50 -0.94 -16.13 14.95
CA LEU A 50 0.13 -16.25 13.95
C LEU A 50 1.11 -15.07 13.96
N ASP A 51 0.87 -14.06 14.79
CA ASP A 51 1.67 -12.84 14.85
C ASP A 51 1.81 -12.14 13.49
N ALA A 52 0.76 -12.18 12.67
CA ALA A 52 0.70 -11.41 11.44
C ALA A 52 0.90 -9.91 11.73
N ASP A 53 1.59 -9.23 10.82
CA ASP A 53 1.86 -7.80 10.89
C ASP A 53 0.69 -6.95 10.39
N GLY A 54 -0.26 -7.59 9.69
CA GLY A 54 -1.45 -6.96 9.14
C GLY A 54 -2.27 -7.91 8.28
N VAL A 55 -3.19 -7.32 7.50
CA VAL A 55 -3.99 -8.03 6.50
C VAL A 55 -3.77 -7.46 5.10
N ALA A 56 -3.80 -8.30 4.08
CA ALA A 56 -3.80 -7.89 2.69
C ALA A 56 -5.23 -7.95 2.15
N LEU A 57 -5.66 -6.86 1.51
CA LEU A 57 -6.98 -6.74 0.86
C LEU A 57 -6.80 -6.32 -0.59
N PHE A 58 -7.74 -6.74 -1.43
CA PHE A 58 -7.87 -6.20 -2.76
C PHE A 58 -8.58 -4.85 -2.78
N THR A 59 -8.40 -4.09 -3.86
CA THR A 59 -9.06 -2.79 -4.09
C THR A 59 -10.59 -2.87 -4.05
N SER A 60 -11.16 -3.99 -4.49
CA SER A 60 -12.60 -4.21 -4.56
C SER A 60 -12.94 -5.70 -4.49
N TYR A 61 -14.19 -5.97 -4.08
CA TYR A 61 -14.80 -7.31 -4.06
C TYR A 61 -16.26 -7.18 -4.46
N ASP A 62 -16.73 -8.04 -5.35
CA ASP A 62 -18.07 -7.98 -5.95
C ASP A 62 -18.42 -6.56 -6.46
N SER A 63 -17.45 -5.89 -7.12
CA SER A 63 -17.54 -4.49 -7.59
C SER A 63 -17.74 -3.43 -6.48
N LYS A 64 -17.60 -3.80 -5.20
CA LYS A 64 -17.65 -2.87 -4.07
C LYS A 64 -16.24 -2.54 -3.63
N HIS A 65 -15.93 -1.25 -3.57
CA HIS A 65 -14.66 -0.76 -3.06
C HIS A 65 -14.68 -0.72 -1.53
N LEU A 66 -13.49 -0.73 -0.91
CA LEU A 66 -13.33 -0.92 0.54
C LEU A 66 -14.00 0.14 1.43
N GLY A 67 -14.41 1.29 0.89
CA GLY A 67 -15.22 2.30 1.59
C GLY A 67 -16.72 1.99 1.67
N HIS A 68 -17.19 0.93 1.01
CA HIS A 68 -18.61 0.58 0.96
C HIS A 68 -19.13 0.15 2.36
N PRO A 69 -20.39 0.44 2.73
CA PRO A 69 -20.95 0.07 4.04
C PRO A 69 -20.83 -1.42 4.39
N ASP A 70 -20.92 -2.33 3.43
CA ASP A 70 -20.74 -3.78 3.64
C ASP A 70 -19.38 -4.19 4.25
N PHE A 71 -18.36 -3.33 4.17
CA PHE A 71 -17.07 -3.57 4.82
C PHE A 71 -16.97 -2.97 6.23
N GLU A 72 -17.96 -2.22 6.71
CA GLU A 72 -17.91 -1.47 7.97
C GLU A 72 -17.54 -2.33 9.18
N ILE A 73 -18.21 -3.47 9.36
CA ILE A 73 -17.95 -4.37 10.48
C ILE A 73 -16.51 -4.92 10.43
N LYS A 74 -16.02 -5.30 9.24
CA LYS A 74 -14.66 -5.81 9.09
C LYS A 74 -13.63 -4.71 9.35
N ARG A 75 -13.88 -3.50 8.84
CA ARG A 75 -13.02 -2.34 9.10
C ARG A 75 -13.00 -2.00 10.59
N ALA A 76 -14.13 -2.17 11.30
CA ALA A 76 -14.21 -1.85 12.73
C ALA A 76 -13.33 -2.79 13.55
N GLU A 77 -13.31 -4.08 13.19
CA GLU A 77 -12.40 -5.06 13.78
C GLU A 77 -10.93 -4.72 13.47
N LEU A 78 -10.59 -4.41 12.21
CA LEU A 78 -9.22 -4.04 11.85
C LEU A 78 -8.74 -2.79 12.61
N ASN A 79 -9.62 -1.82 12.79
CA ASN A 79 -9.32 -0.60 13.53
C ASN A 79 -9.19 -0.84 15.03
N SER A 80 -10.02 -1.69 15.64
CA SER A 80 -9.89 -2.05 17.06
C SER A 80 -8.53 -2.69 17.37
N LEU A 81 -7.96 -3.41 16.39
CA LEU A 81 -6.64 -4.03 16.47
C LEU A 81 -5.50 -3.12 16.02
N SER A 82 -5.79 -1.88 15.60
CA SER A 82 -4.82 -0.96 14.97
C SER A 82 -4.01 -1.64 13.85
N ALA A 83 -4.69 -2.47 13.07
CA ALA A 83 -4.07 -3.31 12.06
C ALA A 83 -3.41 -2.47 10.96
N VAL A 84 -2.38 -3.06 10.33
CA VAL A 84 -1.88 -2.57 9.05
C VAL A 84 -2.66 -3.27 7.94
N VAL A 85 -3.22 -2.50 7.01
CA VAL A 85 -3.97 -3.01 5.86
C VAL A 85 -3.17 -2.71 4.61
N PHE A 86 -2.72 -3.74 3.91
CA PHE A 86 -2.05 -3.63 2.63
C PHE A 86 -3.06 -3.79 1.49
N ILE A 87 -3.32 -2.73 0.75
CA ILE A 87 -4.25 -2.73 -0.38
C ILE A 87 -3.48 -3.00 -1.67
N HIS A 88 -3.79 -4.13 -2.30
CA HIS A 88 -3.26 -4.53 -3.60
C HIS A 88 -4.35 -4.44 -4.68
N PRO A 89 -4.04 -4.02 -5.92
CA PRO A 89 -5.03 -4.02 -6.99
C PRO A 89 -5.56 -5.43 -7.31
N THR A 90 -6.84 -5.50 -7.69
CA THR A 90 -7.47 -6.71 -8.24
C THR A 90 -7.91 -6.49 -9.69
N MET A 91 -8.51 -7.53 -10.26
CA MET A 91 -8.94 -7.64 -11.64
C MET A 91 -10.43 -7.34 -11.87
N GLU A 92 -11.21 -7.16 -10.80
CA GLU A 92 -12.66 -6.95 -10.90
C GLU A 92 -13.00 -5.64 -11.62
N GLY A 93 -14.04 -5.65 -12.45
CA GLY A 93 -14.52 -4.46 -13.16
C GLY A 93 -13.65 -3.99 -14.34
N MET A 94 -12.56 -4.70 -14.66
CA MET A 94 -11.66 -4.39 -15.80
C MET A 94 -12.10 -5.04 -17.12
N GLU A 95 -13.41 -5.14 -17.36
CA GLU A 95 -13.94 -5.71 -18.60
C GLU A 95 -13.56 -4.86 -19.83
N ASN A 96 -13.29 -3.57 -19.58
CA ASN A 96 -12.97 -2.53 -20.56
C ASN A 96 -11.46 -2.36 -20.84
N SER A 97 -10.58 -3.24 -20.35
CA SER A 97 -9.16 -3.19 -20.72
C SER A 97 -8.99 -3.31 -22.23
N ILE A 98 -8.00 -2.61 -22.78
CA ILE A 98 -7.68 -2.63 -24.21
C ILE A 98 -7.22 -4.05 -24.59
N ARG A 99 -7.97 -4.70 -25.50
CA ARG A 99 -7.74 -6.11 -25.87
C ARG A 99 -6.94 -6.27 -27.15
N GLU A 100 -7.19 -5.44 -28.17
CA GLU A 100 -6.56 -5.64 -29.48
C GLU A 100 -6.07 -4.33 -30.11
N PRO A 101 -4.78 -4.27 -30.54
CA PRO A 101 -3.74 -5.26 -30.23
C PRO A 101 -3.43 -5.28 -28.72
N PHE A 102 -3.19 -6.45 -28.14
CA PHE A 102 -2.87 -6.59 -26.69
C PHE A 102 -1.46 -6.07 -26.38
N LEU A 103 -1.31 -4.75 -26.35
CA LEU A 103 -0.05 -4.04 -26.09
C LEU A 103 -0.03 -3.36 -24.71
N ILE A 104 -1.17 -3.32 -24.03
CA ILE A 104 -1.34 -2.60 -22.77
C ILE A 104 -1.81 -3.64 -21.73
N PRO A 105 -0.88 -4.35 -21.08
CA PRO A 105 -1.24 -5.21 -19.98
C PRO A 105 -1.79 -4.38 -18.82
N ARG A 106 -2.66 -4.97 -18.01
CA ARG A 106 -3.37 -4.27 -16.92
C ARG A 106 -2.43 -3.62 -15.90
N ALA A 107 -1.28 -4.25 -15.65
CA ALA A 107 -0.23 -3.70 -14.80
C ALA A 107 0.27 -2.31 -15.23
N LEU A 108 0.14 -1.99 -16.53
CA LEU A 108 0.64 -0.75 -17.10
C LEU A 108 -0.21 0.47 -16.69
N ILE A 109 -1.52 0.29 -16.52
CA ILE A 109 -2.43 1.44 -16.27
C ILE A 109 -3.65 1.09 -15.43
N ASP A 110 -4.25 -0.08 -15.61
CA ASP A 110 -5.50 -0.44 -14.95
C ASP A 110 -5.30 -0.67 -13.43
N TRP A 111 -4.25 -1.41 -13.05
CA TRP A 111 -3.97 -1.75 -11.66
C TRP A 111 -3.60 -0.52 -10.80
N PRO A 112 -2.66 0.36 -11.19
CA PRO A 112 -2.41 1.60 -10.45
C PRO A 112 -3.66 2.49 -10.34
N ASN A 113 -4.47 2.55 -11.41
CA ASN A 113 -5.71 3.32 -11.39
C ASN A 113 -6.76 2.72 -10.44
N GLU A 114 -6.79 1.40 -10.23
CA GLU A 114 -7.68 0.82 -9.22
C GLU A 114 -7.26 1.10 -7.78
N THR A 115 -5.96 1.08 -7.52
CA THR A 115 -5.45 1.54 -6.22
C THR A 115 -5.87 2.98 -5.98
N THR A 116 -5.73 3.84 -7.01
CA THR A 116 -6.15 5.24 -6.97
C THR A 116 -7.65 5.38 -6.69
N ARG A 117 -8.48 4.61 -7.38
CA ARG A 117 -9.95 4.63 -7.23
C ARG A 117 -10.36 4.22 -5.83
N THR A 118 -9.75 3.17 -5.29
CA THR A 118 -10.00 2.72 -3.91
C THR A 118 -9.59 3.76 -2.89
N ALA A 119 -8.42 4.38 -3.05
CA ALA A 119 -7.95 5.43 -2.16
C ALA A 119 -8.92 6.63 -2.14
N ILE A 120 -9.33 7.10 -3.32
CA ILE A 120 -10.34 8.17 -3.43
C ILE A 120 -11.64 7.73 -2.75
N HIS A 121 -12.12 6.53 -3.03
CA HIS A 121 -13.37 6.04 -2.44
C HIS A 121 -13.30 6.00 -0.90
N LEU A 122 -12.17 5.58 -0.31
CA LEU A 122 -11.94 5.58 1.14
C LEU A 122 -11.95 7.01 1.72
N ILE A 123 -11.36 7.98 1.02
CA ILE A 123 -11.38 9.40 1.45
C ILE A 123 -12.81 9.95 1.42
N MET A 124 -13.51 9.73 0.31
CA MET A 124 -14.83 10.30 0.03
C MET A 124 -15.94 9.70 0.91
N THR A 125 -15.79 8.44 1.31
CA THR A 125 -16.69 7.74 2.25
C THR A 125 -16.38 8.02 3.72
N ASP A 126 -15.44 8.92 4.00
CA ASP A 126 -14.95 9.24 5.33
C ASP A 126 -14.34 8.06 6.11
N THR A 127 -13.95 7.01 5.39
CA THR A 127 -13.33 5.81 5.97
C THR A 127 -12.01 6.18 6.65
N MET A 128 -11.22 7.09 6.07
CA MET A 128 -9.95 7.53 6.68
C MET A 128 -10.11 8.21 8.05
N ARG A 129 -11.29 8.79 8.34
CA ARG A 129 -11.56 9.52 9.59
C ARG A 129 -12.31 8.66 10.60
N THR A 130 -13.14 7.73 10.14
CA THR A 130 -13.87 6.77 10.97
C THR A 130 -13.04 5.53 11.35
N PHE A 131 -11.91 5.30 10.67
CA PHE A 131 -10.96 4.22 10.95
C PHE A 131 -9.54 4.76 11.23
N PRO A 132 -9.36 5.62 12.25
CA PRO A 132 -8.14 6.43 12.41
C PRO A 132 -6.93 5.67 12.97
N THR A 133 -7.09 4.52 13.60
CA THR A 133 -5.97 3.75 14.17
C THR A 133 -5.42 2.72 13.20
N CYS A 134 -6.20 2.37 12.18
CA CYS A 134 -5.78 1.51 11.08
C CYS A 134 -4.77 2.24 10.19
N LYS A 135 -3.70 1.54 9.79
CA LYS A 135 -2.67 2.10 8.90
C LYS A 135 -2.82 1.45 7.53
N ILE A 136 -3.17 2.23 6.52
CA ILE A 136 -3.48 1.71 5.19
C ILE A 136 -2.30 1.97 4.25
N ILE A 137 -1.72 0.90 3.72
CA ILE A 137 -0.69 0.92 2.69
C ILE A 137 -1.36 0.77 1.33
N LEU A 138 -1.06 1.67 0.41
CA LEU A 138 -1.46 1.60 -0.99
C LEU A 138 -0.29 1.09 -1.84
N SER A 139 -0.58 0.10 -2.68
CA SER A 139 0.41 -0.44 -3.60
C SER A 139 0.83 0.56 -4.67
N HIS A 140 2.07 0.45 -5.16
CA HIS A 140 2.55 1.13 -6.37
C HIS A 140 2.46 2.66 -6.30
N GLY A 141 2.92 3.23 -5.19
CA GLY A 141 2.90 4.67 -4.95
C GLY A 141 1.49 5.24 -4.73
N GLY A 142 0.49 4.37 -4.51
CA GLY A 142 -0.91 4.78 -4.51
C GLY A 142 -1.47 5.03 -5.91
N GLY A 143 -0.79 4.54 -6.94
CA GLY A 143 -1.10 4.77 -8.34
C GLY A 143 -0.90 6.23 -8.72
N ALA A 144 -1.96 6.88 -9.20
CA ALA A 144 -1.93 8.27 -9.63
C ALA A 144 -2.36 9.26 -8.53
N LEU A 145 -2.60 8.80 -7.29
CA LEU A 145 -3.19 9.63 -6.24
C LEU A 145 -2.40 10.93 -5.98
N SER A 146 -1.07 10.85 -5.86
CA SER A 146 -0.20 12.01 -5.63
C SER A 146 -0.31 13.05 -6.76
N TYR A 147 -0.40 12.57 -8.00
CA TYR A 147 -0.54 13.42 -9.19
C TYR A 147 -1.92 14.09 -9.27
N ILE A 148 -3.00 13.38 -8.93
CA ILE A 148 -4.37 13.90 -9.05
C ILE A 148 -4.95 14.47 -7.75
N ALA A 149 -4.19 14.52 -6.66
CA ALA A 149 -4.69 14.91 -5.34
C ALA A 149 -5.40 16.27 -5.32
N GLY A 150 -4.84 17.28 -6.01
CA GLY A 150 -5.48 18.59 -6.13
C GLY A 150 -6.81 18.55 -6.92
N ARG A 151 -6.91 17.67 -7.92
CA ARG A 151 -8.21 17.44 -8.61
C ARG A 151 -9.21 16.77 -7.68
N THR A 152 -8.75 15.78 -6.92
CA THR A 152 -9.58 15.02 -5.97
C THR A 152 -10.12 15.91 -4.86
N SER A 153 -9.37 16.93 -4.42
CA SER A 153 -9.83 17.86 -3.38
C SER A 153 -10.82 18.91 -3.90
N GLU A 154 -10.68 19.36 -5.15
CA GLU A 154 -11.51 20.44 -5.70
C GLU A 154 -12.86 19.97 -6.29
N ILE A 155 -12.90 18.83 -6.99
CA ILE A 155 -14.14 18.37 -7.68
C ILE A 155 -15.29 18.10 -6.70
N PRO A 156 -15.10 17.50 -5.52
CA PRO A 156 -16.17 17.30 -4.55
C PRO A 156 -16.84 18.59 -4.08
N ILE A 157 -16.09 19.69 -3.98
CA ILE A 157 -16.63 21.02 -3.61
C ILE A 157 -17.61 21.51 -4.68
N GLN A 158 -17.29 21.30 -5.96
CA GLN A 158 -18.13 21.71 -7.08
C GLN A 158 -19.38 20.84 -7.22
N THR A 159 -19.23 19.54 -6.99
CA THR A 159 -20.30 18.55 -7.16
C THR A 159 -21.21 18.42 -5.94
N LYS A 160 -20.78 18.90 -4.76
CA LYS A 160 -21.47 18.76 -3.47
C LYS A 160 -21.76 17.30 -3.09
N LEU A 161 -20.95 16.37 -3.60
CA LEU A 161 -21.08 14.94 -3.33
C LEU A 161 -20.48 14.52 -1.99
N SER A 162 -19.77 15.43 -1.31
CA SER A 162 -19.27 15.22 0.05
C SER A 162 -19.45 16.45 0.91
N GLY A 163 -19.50 16.27 2.23
CA GLY A 163 -19.46 17.36 3.21
C GLY A 163 -18.04 17.80 3.59
N LYS A 164 -17.00 17.25 2.95
CA LYS A 164 -15.59 17.49 3.31
C LYS A 164 -15.05 18.76 2.65
N SER A 165 -14.12 19.43 3.32
CA SER A 165 -13.35 20.52 2.72
C SER A 165 -12.24 19.99 1.79
N SER A 166 -11.69 20.86 0.94
CA SER A 166 -10.55 20.54 0.06
C SER A 166 -9.34 20.13 0.91
N GLU A 167 -9.11 20.84 2.01
CA GLU A 167 -8.05 20.56 2.99
C GLU A 167 -8.24 19.19 3.64
N GLU A 168 -9.46 18.86 4.07
CA GLU A 168 -9.73 17.55 4.69
C GLU A 168 -9.46 16.38 3.75
N ILE A 169 -9.83 16.52 2.48
CA ILE A 169 -9.57 15.52 1.43
C ILE A 169 -8.07 15.38 1.20
N PHE A 170 -7.35 16.50 1.12
CA PHE A 170 -5.92 16.49 0.88
C PHE A 170 -5.14 15.89 2.07
N GLU A 171 -5.52 16.24 3.30
CA GLU A 171 -4.98 15.64 4.52
C GLU A 171 -5.17 14.12 4.53
N ASP A 172 -6.37 13.64 4.21
CA ASP A 172 -6.66 12.21 4.22
C ASP A 172 -5.88 11.46 3.12
N ALA A 173 -5.69 12.10 1.96
CA ALA A 173 -4.88 11.55 0.88
C ALA A 173 -3.40 11.41 1.26
N LYS A 174 -2.86 12.30 2.11
CA LYS A 174 -1.47 12.23 2.58
C LYS A 174 -1.23 11.20 3.68
N LYS A 175 -2.27 10.83 4.44
CA LYS A 175 -2.19 9.91 5.59
C LYS A 175 -1.95 8.46 5.21
N PHE A 176 -2.23 8.06 3.97
CA PHE A 176 -1.90 6.72 3.50
C PHE A 176 -0.40 6.46 3.63
N TRP A 177 -0.06 5.18 3.77
CA TRP A 177 1.27 4.67 3.54
C TRP A 177 1.39 4.25 2.08
N PHE A 178 2.57 4.36 1.51
CA PHE A 178 2.79 4.08 0.09
C PHE A 178 3.99 3.16 -0.05
N ASP A 179 3.81 1.99 -0.68
CA ASP A 179 4.98 1.26 -1.16
C ASP A 179 5.44 1.84 -2.50
N THR A 180 6.73 1.68 -2.81
CA THR A 180 7.29 2.16 -4.07
C THR A 180 7.31 1.09 -5.16
N ALA A 181 6.64 -0.05 -4.99
CA ALA A 181 6.78 -1.18 -5.90
C ALA A 181 6.25 -0.84 -7.31
N LEU A 182 7.10 -0.93 -8.33
CA LEU A 182 6.76 -0.63 -9.74
C LEU A 182 6.20 0.79 -10.03
N MET A 183 6.30 1.76 -9.12
CA MET A 183 5.71 3.09 -9.33
C MET A 183 6.48 3.98 -10.32
N GLY A 184 7.74 3.66 -10.60
CA GLY A 184 8.70 4.52 -11.33
C GLY A 184 10.08 4.49 -10.69
N ASP A 185 11.14 4.38 -11.51
CA ASP A 185 12.55 4.28 -11.09
C ASP A 185 13.29 5.63 -11.23
N ASP A 186 12.62 6.67 -11.74
CA ASP A 186 13.18 7.99 -12.04
C ASP A 186 12.81 9.03 -10.96
N ASP A 187 13.61 10.10 -10.90
CA ASP A 187 13.48 11.13 -9.86
C ASP A 187 12.08 11.74 -9.79
N GLY A 188 11.41 11.95 -10.93
CA GLY A 188 10.14 12.69 -11.00
C GLY A 188 8.98 12.07 -10.19
N PRO A 189 8.52 10.85 -10.51
CA PRO A 189 7.41 10.21 -9.78
C PRO A 189 7.71 10.00 -8.30
N LEU A 190 8.96 9.68 -7.96
CA LEU A 190 9.39 9.47 -6.59
C LEU A 190 9.48 10.78 -5.80
N GLU A 191 10.05 11.84 -6.38
CA GLU A 191 10.07 13.19 -5.79
C GLU A 191 8.64 13.69 -5.55
N LEU A 192 7.74 13.50 -6.52
CA LEU A 192 6.33 13.84 -6.36
C LEU A 192 5.70 13.08 -5.19
N LEU A 193 5.94 11.77 -5.07
CA LEU A 193 5.41 10.98 -3.96
C LEU A 193 5.99 11.44 -2.61
N LEU A 194 7.31 11.66 -2.53
CA LEU A 194 8.00 12.08 -1.30
C LEU A 194 7.52 13.47 -0.83
N GLY A 195 7.30 14.41 -1.76
CA GLY A 195 6.74 15.73 -1.46
C GLY A 195 5.24 15.71 -1.15
N PHE A 196 4.52 14.69 -1.64
CA PHE A 196 3.09 14.51 -1.40
C PHE A 196 2.82 13.82 -0.05
N ALA A 197 3.40 12.65 0.18
CA ALA A 197 3.09 11.78 1.32
C ALA A 197 3.39 12.47 2.66
N GLN A 198 2.68 12.06 3.71
CA GLN A 198 3.04 12.45 5.05
C GLN A 198 4.47 11.95 5.38
N ALA A 199 5.24 12.76 6.11
CA ALA A 199 6.60 12.41 6.48
C ALA A 199 6.65 11.05 7.18
N GLY A 200 7.51 10.16 6.67
CA GLY A 200 7.69 8.80 7.17
C GLY A 200 6.65 7.78 6.70
N HIS A 201 5.80 8.11 5.72
CA HIS A 201 4.75 7.22 5.19
C HIS A 201 5.12 6.54 3.85
N VAL A 202 6.37 6.64 3.41
CA VAL A 202 6.85 5.96 2.20
C VAL A 202 7.69 4.74 2.59
N LEU A 203 7.39 3.61 1.96
CA LEU A 203 8.00 2.29 2.18
C LEU A 203 8.64 1.80 0.88
N TYR A 204 9.73 1.05 0.99
CA TYR A 204 10.27 0.34 -0.16
C TYR A 204 9.44 -0.92 -0.46
N GLY A 205 9.11 -1.12 -1.73
CA GLY A 205 8.48 -2.35 -2.23
C GLY A 205 9.12 -2.80 -3.55
N SER A 206 9.18 -4.11 -3.78
CA SER A 206 9.79 -4.68 -5.00
C SER A 206 8.80 -5.32 -5.97
N ASP A 207 7.63 -5.74 -5.48
CA ASP A 207 6.66 -6.56 -6.20
C ASP A 207 7.25 -7.89 -6.74
N TYR A 208 8.28 -8.41 -6.05
CA TYR A 208 8.77 -9.77 -6.28
C TYR A 208 7.71 -10.79 -5.82
N PRO A 209 7.44 -11.88 -6.57
CA PRO A 209 8.14 -12.34 -7.78
C PRO A 209 7.51 -11.92 -9.11
N PHE A 210 6.49 -11.05 -9.13
CA PHE A 210 5.92 -10.54 -10.38
C PHE A 210 6.94 -9.72 -11.16
N VAL A 211 7.74 -8.93 -10.45
CA VAL A 211 8.99 -8.36 -10.94
C VAL A 211 10.10 -9.39 -10.79
N ARG A 212 10.75 -9.72 -11.91
CA ARG A 212 11.84 -10.69 -11.92
C ARG A 212 13.09 -10.12 -11.27
N GLU A 213 13.86 -11.00 -10.65
CA GLU A 213 15.09 -10.68 -9.90
C GLU A 213 16.01 -9.63 -10.56
N PRO A 214 16.37 -9.70 -11.86
CA PRO A 214 17.27 -8.71 -12.45
C PRO A 214 16.71 -7.28 -12.41
N ALA A 215 15.40 -7.12 -12.57
CA ALA A 215 14.75 -5.81 -12.50
C ALA A 215 14.65 -5.31 -11.05
N VAL A 216 14.38 -6.19 -10.09
CA VAL A 216 14.40 -5.86 -8.65
C VAL A 216 15.78 -5.34 -8.24
N VAL A 217 16.85 -6.06 -8.60
CA VAL A 217 18.23 -5.67 -8.28
C VAL A 217 18.57 -4.33 -8.91
N LYS A 218 18.24 -4.14 -10.20
CA LYS A 218 18.46 -2.86 -10.88
C LYS A 218 17.78 -1.71 -10.15
N ARG A 219 16.49 -1.85 -9.82
CA ARG A 219 15.69 -0.82 -9.13
C ARG A 219 16.30 -0.48 -7.77
N ALA A 220 16.74 -1.49 -7.05
CA ALA A 220 17.29 -1.26 -5.73
C ALA A 220 18.64 -0.53 -5.77
N ILE A 221 19.51 -0.84 -6.73
CA ILE A 221 20.72 -0.05 -7.00
C ILE A 221 20.36 1.40 -7.34
N THR A 222 19.33 1.63 -8.16
CA THR A 222 18.89 2.99 -8.49
C THR A 222 18.43 3.77 -7.26
N ILE A 223 17.73 3.10 -6.32
CA ILE A 223 17.25 3.73 -5.10
C ILE A 223 18.37 3.98 -4.08
N ASP A 224 19.45 3.20 -4.10
CA ASP A 224 20.60 3.38 -3.20
C ASP A 224 21.27 4.75 -3.34
N ASP A 225 21.21 5.36 -4.53
CA ASP A 225 21.80 6.68 -4.81
C ASP A 225 20.84 7.85 -4.53
N ILE A 226 19.61 7.59 -4.08
CA ILE A 226 18.57 8.62 -3.89
C ILE A 226 18.56 9.13 -2.44
N VAL A 227 18.45 10.45 -2.31
CA VAL A 227 18.20 11.11 -1.03
C VAL A 227 16.79 11.70 -0.98
N ASP A 228 16.19 11.74 0.21
CA ASP A 228 14.94 12.45 0.44
C ASP A 228 15.14 13.98 0.46
N GLY A 229 14.04 14.73 0.64
CA GLY A 229 14.09 16.19 0.71
C GLY A 229 14.91 16.76 1.87
N ASP A 230 15.24 15.94 2.88
CA ASP A 230 16.11 16.30 4.00
C ASP A 230 17.59 15.90 3.74
N GLY A 231 17.90 15.32 2.58
CA GLY A 231 19.24 14.84 2.23
C GLY A 231 19.61 13.50 2.86
N LYS A 232 18.64 12.72 3.36
CA LYS A 232 18.88 11.39 3.93
C LYS A 232 18.74 10.31 2.87
N GLU A 233 19.58 9.29 2.94
CA GLU A 233 19.54 8.13 2.05
C GLU A 233 18.16 7.45 2.11
N LEU A 234 17.47 7.39 0.97
CA LEU A 234 16.12 6.85 0.86
C LEU A 234 16.01 5.38 1.32
N PRO A 235 16.98 4.49 1.07
CA PRO A 235 16.95 3.14 1.63
C PRO A 235 16.88 3.12 3.16
N LEU A 236 17.62 4.00 3.83
CA LEU A 236 17.60 4.10 5.29
C LEU A 236 16.25 4.64 5.78
N VAL A 237 15.76 5.70 5.14
CA VAL A 237 14.47 6.33 5.50
C VAL A 237 13.32 5.34 5.33
N THR A 238 13.22 4.67 4.19
CA THR A 238 12.14 3.70 3.93
C THR A 238 12.23 2.47 4.83
N ARG A 239 13.43 2.04 5.22
CA ARG A 239 13.64 0.99 6.23
C ARG A 239 13.20 1.44 7.62
N GLU A 240 13.58 2.63 8.06
CA GLU A 240 13.16 3.19 9.35
C GLU A 240 11.64 3.32 9.42
N ASN A 241 11.01 3.77 8.33
CA ASN A 241 9.56 3.83 8.20
C ASN A 241 8.93 2.44 8.35
N ALA A 242 9.47 1.42 7.69
CA ALA A 242 9.00 0.04 7.82
C ALA A 242 9.14 -0.48 9.26
N LEU A 243 10.27 -0.25 9.92
CA LEU A 243 10.49 -0.68 11.31
C LEU A 243 9.59 0.06 12.31
N LYS A 244 9.23 1.30 12.03
CA LYS A 244 8.25 2.07 12.80
C LYS A 244 6.83 1.55 12.56
N LEU A 245 6.50 1.18 11.33
CA LEU A 245 5.19 0.67 10.95
C LEU A 245 4.94 -0.72 11.53
N PHE A 246 5.97 -1.58 11.53
CA PHE A 246 5.92 -2.97 11.95
C PHE A 246 6.83 -3.25 13.17
N PRO A 247 6.34 -3.03 14.41
CA PRO A 247 7.15 -3.27 15.61
C PRO A 247 7.65 -4.71 15.76
N ARG A 248 6.88 -5.71 15.30
CA ARG A 248 7.29 -7.12 15.31
C ARG A 248 8.43 -7.38 14.33
N LEU A 249 8.43 -6.74 13.15
CA LEU A 249 9.56 -6.77 12.24
C LEU A 249 10.84 -6.28 12.94
N LYS A 250 10.76 -5.16 13.66
CA LYS A 250 11.90 -4.62 14.43
C LYS A 250 12.47 -5.62 15.44
N ALA A 251 11.63 -6.42 16.08
CA ALA A 251 12.07 -7.47 17.01
C ALA A 251 12.73 -8.66 16.30
N ARG A 252 12.38 -8.93 15.04
CA ARG A 252 12.93 -10.03 14.22
C ARG A 252 14.19 -9.63 13.44
N THR A 253 14.38 -8.34 13.17
CA THR A 253 15.57 -7.82 12.46
C THR A 253 16.72 -7.54 13.40
N LYS A 254 17.94 -8.01 13.08
CA LYS A 254 19.15 -7.59 13.80
C LYS A 254 19.48 -6.11 13.48
N PRO A 255 20.04 -5.35 14.44
CA PRO A 255 20.63 -4.04 14.15
C PRO A 255 21.70 -4.16 13.07
N PHE A 256 21.84 -3.15 12.22
CA PHE A 256 23.02 -3.05 11.36
C PHE A 256 24.25 -2.85 12.27
N GLY A 257 25.29 -3.64 12.03
CA GLY A 257 26.62 -3.44 12.61
C GLY A 257 27.47 -2.61 11.67
#